data_AF-A0A327NIE8-F1
#
_entry.id   AF-A0A327NIE8-F1
#
_cell.length_a   1.000
_cell.length_b   1.000
_cell.length_c   1.000
_cell.angle_alpha   90.00
_cell.angle_beta   90.00
_cell.angle_gamma   90.00
#
_symmetry.space_group_name_H-M   'P 1'
#
loop_
_entity.id
_entity.type
_entity.pdbx_description
1 polymer ?
#
loop_
_entity_poly.entity_id
_entity_poly.type
_entity_poly.pdbx_seq_one_letter_code
_entity_poly.pdbx_strand_id
1 'polypeptide(L)'
;MFAITTVKAQQPAYPQFSGIYPHLAFYNNEGECGTGAVVPWANRIWVVTYGPHLPFGSSDKLYEITPDLKLIIRPESKGGTPPTE
;
A
#
# COMPACT_ATOMS: atom_id res chain seq x y z
N MET A 1 -11.65 -43.80 -22.26
CA MET A 1 -12.64 -42.86 -21.69
C MET A 1 -11.83 -41.75 -21.03
N PHE A 2 -11.73 -40.58 -21.65
CA PHE A 2 -10.92 -39.46 -21.12
C PHE A 2 -11.81 -38.60 -20.22
N ALA A 3 -11.42 -38.44 -18.96
CA ALA A 3 -12.08 -37.53 -18.04
C ALA A 3 -11.64 -36.09 -18.35
N ILE A 4 -12.60 -35.23 -18.66
CA ILE A 4 -12.36 -33.80 -18.83
C ILE A 4 -12.43 -33.17 -17.45
N THR A 5 -11.27 -32.84 -16.87
CA THR A 5 -11.22 -32.13 -15.60
C THR A 5 -11.42 -30.64 -15.85
N THR A 6 -12.48 -30.07 -15.32
CA THR A 6 -12.74 -28.62 -15.42
C THR A 6 -11.78 -27.87 -14.49
N VAL A 7 -10.88 -27.07 -15.05
CA VAL A 7 -10.05 -26.15 -14.25
C VAL A 7 -10.90 -24.92 -13.92
N LYS A 8 -11.22 -24.73 -12.65
CA LYS A 8 -11.91 -23.53 -12.18
C LYS A 8 -10.92 -22.37 -12.19
N ALA A 9 -11.17 -21.33 -12.97
CA ALA A 9 -10.35 -20.12 -12.96
C ALA A 9 -10.34 -19.55 -11.53
N GLN A 10 -9.16 -19.40 -10.95
CA GLN A 10 -8.99 -18.80 -9.64
C GLN A 10 -9.34 -17.31 -9.77
N GLN A 11 -10.46 -16.89 -9.18
CA GLN A 11 -10.80 -15.47 -9.17
C GLN A 11 -9.65 -14.72 -8.47
N PRO A 12 -9.17 -13.60 -9.05
CA PRO A 12 -8.20 -12.78 -8.35
C PRO A 12 -8.80 -12.35 -7.02
N ALA A 13 -8.02 -12.46 -5.95
CA ALA A 13 -8.47 -12.14 -4.60
C ALA A 13 -8.96 -10.68 -4.45
N TYR A 14 -8.54 -9.81 -5.38
CA TYR A 14 -8.90 -8.40 -5.43
C TYR A 14 -9.17 -7.93 -6.86
N PRO A 15 -10.06 -6.93 -7.06
CA PRO A 15 -10.27 -6.30 -8.36
C PRO A 15 -8.97 -5.67 -8.90
N GLN A 16 -8.76 -5.81 -10.21
CA GLN A 16 -7.62 -5.23 -10.92
C GLN A 16 -8.12 -4.59 -12.23
N PHE A 17 -7.63 -3.39 -12.53
CA PHE A 17 -7.94 -2.67 -13.76
C PHE A 17 -6.63 -2.21 -14.41
N SER A 18 -6.23 -2.82 -15.52
CA SER A 18 -5.00 -2.44 -16.25
C SER A 18 -3.71 -2.43 -15.39
N GLY A 19 -3.58 -3.36 -14.44
CA GLY A 19 -2.43 -3.40 -13.51
C GLY A 19 -2.61 -2.58 -12.24
N ILE A 20 -3.70 -1.82 -12.12
CA ILE A 20 -4.03 -1.02 -10.93
C ILE A 20 -4.86 -1.87 -9.99
N TYR A 21 -4.49 -1.86 -8.71
CA TYR A 21 -5.18 -2.54 -7.62
C TYR A 21 -5.81 -1.50 -6.69
N PRO A 22 -7.10 -1.14 -6.86
CA PRO A 22 -7.70 -0.04 -6.12
C PRO A 22 -7.70 -0.22 -4.59
N HIS A 23 -7.70 -1.47 -4.10
CA HIS A 23 -7.65 -1.76 -2.67
C HIS A 23 -6.28 -1.47 -2.03
N LEU A 24 -5.24 -1.21 -2.84
CA LEU A 24 -3.91 -0.79 -2.38
C LEU A 24 -3.76 0.75 -2.34
N ALA A 25 -4.84 1.51 -2.54
CA ALA A 25 -4.81 2.97 -2.47
C ALA A 25 -4.45 3.47 -1.06
N PHE A 26 -3.74 4.60 -1.01
CA PHE A 26 -3.34 5.25 0.23
C PHE A 26 -4.17 6.51 0.49
N TYR A 27 -4.39 6.81 1.78
CA TYR A 27 -5.20 7.94 2.20
C TYR A 27 -4.61 8.61 3.43
N ASN A 28 -4.79 9.93 3.49
CA ASN A 28 -4.48 10.79 4.62
C ASN A 28 -5.56 11.89 4.74
N ASN A 29 -5.42 12.80 5.69
CA ASN A 29 -6.42 13.80 6.07
C ASN A 29 -6.08 15.21 5.54
N GLU A 30 -4.92 15.38 4.92
CA GLU A 30 -4.31 16.68 4.67
C GLU A 30 -4.62 17.28 3.28
N GLY A 31 -5.44 16.60 2.48
CA GLY A 31 -5.83 17.07 1.13
C GLY A 31 -4.78 16.84 0.04
N GLU A 32 -3.57 16.44 0.41
CA GLU A 32 -2.52 15.94 -0.48
C GLU A 32 -2.00 14.62 0.09
N CYS A 33 -1.98 13.55 -0.71
CA CYS A 33 -1.48 12.23 -0.33
C CYS A 33 -0.60 11.67 -1.45
N GLY A 34 0.72 11.85 -1.33
CA GLY A 34 1.69 11.33 -2.27
C GLY A 34 2.45 10.12 -1.75
N THR A 35 3.12 9.40 -2.66
CA THR A 35 4.05 8.31 -2.30
C THR A 35 5.45 8.88 -2.11
N GLY A 36 5.97 8.82 -0.88
CA GLY A 36 7.28 9.38 -0.54
C GLY A 36 8.44 8.45 -0.89
N ALA A 37 8.31 7.17 -0.54
CA ALA A 37 9.26 6.14 -0.91
C ALA A 37 8.58 4.79 -1.09
N VAL A 38 9.16 3.95 -1.95
CA VAL A 38 8.78 2.55 -2.17
C VAL A 38 10.03 1.70 -2.04
N VAL A 39 10.01 0.73 -1.12
CA VAL A 39 11.18 -0.13 -0.84
C VAL A 39 10.79 -1.60 -0.87
N PRO A 40 11.37 -2.42 -1.76
CA PRO A 40 11.24 -3.86 -1.69
C PRO A 40 12.19 -4.42 -0.62
N TRP A 41 11.64 -4.97 0.47
CA TRP A 41 12.44 -5.56 1.54
C TRP A 41 11.68 -6.66 2.28
N ALA A 42 12.40 -7.71 2.69
CA ALA A 42 11.85 -8.86 3.42
C ALA A 42 10.63 -9.52 2.73
N ASN A 43 10.70 -9.70 1.40
CA ASN A 43 9.63 -10.27 0.56
C ASN A 43 8.31 -9.48 0.64
N ARG A 44 8.41 -8.16 0.83
CA ARG A 44 7.28 -7.23 0.94
C ARG A 44 7.63 -5.93 0.24
N ILE A 45 6.61 -5.15 -0.09
CA ILE A 45 6.76 -3.78 -0.54
C ILE A 45 6.39 -2.86 0.62
N TRP A 46 7.29 -1.94 0.95
CA TRP A 46 7.10 -0.93 1.97
C TRP A 46 6.84 0.40 1.30
N VAL A 47 5.79 1.11 1.71
CA VAL A 47 5.42 2.41 1.17
C VAL A 47 5.21 3.39 2.30
N VAL A 48 5.83 4.56 2.23
CA VAL A 48 5.54 5.68 3.13
C VAL A 48 4.83 6.77 2.34
N THR A 49 3.74 7.31 2.88
CA THR A 49 3.07 8.46 2.27
C THR A 49 3.63 9.77 2.78
N TYR A 50 3.41 10.83 2.01
CA TYR A 50 3.61 12.20 2.46
C TYR A 50 2.36 13.03 2.19
N GLY A 51 2.09 13.97 3.09
CA GLY A 51 1.17 15.07 2.89
C GLY A 51 1.90 16.41 2.68
N PRO A 52 1.18 17.54 2.76
CA PRO A 52 1.81 18.85 2.68
C PRO A 52 2.81 19.02 3.83
N HIS A 53 3.64 20.07 3.78
CA HIS A 53 4.69 20.27 4.76
C HIS A 53 4.15 20.48 6.19
N LEU A 54 4.10 19.40 6.98
CA LEU A 54 3.59 19.36 8.35
C LEU A 54 4.68 18.95 9.37
N PRO A 55 5.33 19.92 10.03
CA PRO A 55 6.49 19.67 10.90
C PRO A 55 6.15 19.07 12.27
N PHE A 56 4.87 19.04 12.67
CA PHE A 56 4.43 18.56 13.99
C PHE A 56 3.66 17.24 13.92
N GLY A 57 3.86 16.48 12.84
CA GLY A 57 3.17 15.23 12.57
C GLY A 57 2.08 15.37 11.50
N SER A 58 1.70 14.25 10.92
CA SER A 58 0.66 14.14 9.90
C SER A 58 -0.06 12.80 10.02
N SER A 59 -1.16 12.62 9.31
CA SER A 59 -1.84 11.33 9.21
C SER A 59 -1.23 10.38 8.17
N ASP A 60 -0.01 10.68 7.72
CA ASP A 60 0.78 9.82 6.83
C ASP A 60 1.15 8.50 7.48
N LYS A 61 1.13 7.46 6.66
CA LYS A 61 1.24 6.08 7.14
C LYS A 61 2.40 5.37 6.47
N LEU A 62 2.91 4.38 7.18
CA LEU A 62 3.76 3.34 6.65
C LEU A 62 2.87 2.15 6.31
N TYR A 63 2.92 1.74 5.05
CA TYR A 63 2.19 0.61 4.51
C TYR A 63 3.14 -0.53 4.21
N GLU A 64 2.70 -1.73 4.54
CA GLU A 64 3.36 -2.99 4.24
C GLU A 64 2.44 -3.77 3.30
N ILE A 65 2.91 -4.09 2.10
CA ILE A 65 2.17 -4.85 1.08
C ILE A 65 2.80 -6.23 0.93
N THR A 66 1.99 -7.26 1.12
CA THR A 66 2.40 -8.67 1.05
C THR A 66 2.41 -9.19 -0.39
N PRO A 67 3.04 -10.36 -0.67
CA PRO A 67 2.98 -10.98 -2.00
C PRO A 67 1.58 -11.33 -2.48
N ASP A 68 0.64 -11.59 -1.55
CA ASP A 68 -0.78 -11.81 -1.83
C ASP A 68 -1.61 -10.51 -1.87
N LEU A 69 -0.94 -9.36 -2.01
CA LEU A 69 -1.54 -8.02 -2.15
C LEU A 69 -2.42 -7.61 -0.96
N LYS A 70 -2.08 -8.06 0.25
CA LYS A 70 -2.69 -7.52 1.48
C LYS A 70 -1.94 -6.26 1.87
N LEU A 71 -2.69 -5.20 2.15
CA LEU A 71 -2.17 -3.94 2.65
C LEU A 71 -2.34 -3.89 4.17
N ILE A 72 -1.23 -3.70 4.88
CA ILE A 72 -1.17 -3.63 6.33
C ILE A 72 -0.68 -2.23 6.70
N ILE A 73 -1.44 -1.53 7.54
CA ILE A 73 -1.07 -0.21 8.06
C ILE A 73 -0.23 -0.40 9.33
N ARG A 74 0.97 0.18 9.34
CA ARG A 74 1.92 0.10 10.45
C ARG A 74 1.65 1.21 11.47
N PRO A 75 1.37 0.89 12.75
CA PRO A 75 1.10 1.90 13.78
C PRO A 75 2.35 2.72 14.17
N GLU A 76 3.54 2.29 13.74
CA GLU A 76 4.81 2.96 14.04
C GLU A 76 4.97 4.30 13.30
N SER A 77 4.24 4.51 12.20
CA SER A 77 4.26 5.79 11.48
C SER A 77 3.53 6.86 12.27
N LYS A 78 4.26 7.88 12.71
CA LYS A 78 3.69 9.11 13.29
C LYS A 78 3.42 10.20 12.26
N GLY A 79 3.85 9.99 11.01
CA GLY A 79 3.81 11.01 9.95
C GLY A 79 4.69 12.22 10.26
N GLY A 80 4.73 13.15 9.31
CA GLY A 80 5.46 14.42 9.39
C GLY A 80 6.97 14.31 9.11
N THR A 81 7.53 15.45 8.70
CA THR A 81 8.98 15.63 8.59
C THR A 81 9.45 16.24 9.91
N PRO A 82 10.42 15.65 10.63
CA PRO A 82 11.02 16.29 11.80
C PRO A 82 11.51 17.70 11.40
N PRO A 83 11.36 18.72 12.26
CA PRO A 83 11.97 20.01 12.00
C PRO A 83 13.47 19.80 11.73
N THR A 84 13.97 20.38 10.64
CA THR A 84 15.41 20.56 10.48
C THR A 84 15.86 21.52 11.57
N GLU A 85 16.81 21.10 12.41
CA GLU A 85 17.49 21.98 13.37
C GLU A 85 18.11 23.22 12.68
#